data_AF-A0A2U3EXG2-F1
#
_entry.id   AF-A0A2U3EXG2-F1
#
_cell.length_a   1.000
_cell.length_b   1.000
_cell.length_c   1.000
_cell.angle_alpha   90.00
_cell.angle_beta   90.00
_cell.angle_gamma   90.00
#
_symmetry.space_group_name_H-M   'P 1'
#
loop_
_entity.id
_entity.type
_entity.pdbx_description
1 polymer ?
#
loop_
_entity_poly.entity_id
_entity_poly.type
_entity_poly.pdbx_seq_one_letter_code
_entity_poly.pdbx_strand_id
1 'polypeptide(L)' 'QENLLKGGLPGRTAKGKRSHTRAVNGIDGDVKLNRALWVMAESLLETLK' A
#
# COMPACT_ATOMS: atom_id res chain seq x y z
N GLN A 1 11.49 12.19 -6.39
CA GLN A 1 11.17 11.09 -7.34
C GLN A 1 9.78 10.58 -6.97
N GLU A 2 8.76 10.89 -7.77
CA GLU A 2 7.33 10.73 -7.41
C GLU A 2 6.71 9.41 -7.88
N ASN A 3 7.50 8.52 -8.49
CA ASN A 3 6.99 7.30 -9.13
C ASN A 3 6.75 6.13 -8.16
N LEU A 4 6.95 6.29 -6.84
CA LEU A 4 6.76 5.22 -5.86
C LEU A 4 5.29 4.77 -5.73
N LEU A 5 4.33 5.64 -6.07
CA LEU A 5 2.89 5.35 -5.95
C LEU A 5 2.26 4.83 -7.25
N LYS A 6 3.01 4.76 -8.35
CA LYS A 6 2.49 4.26 -9.63
C LYS A 6 2.65 2.75 -9.68
N GLY A 7 1.54 2.03 -9.82
CA GLY A 7 1.58 0.63 -10.26
C GLY A 7 1.91 0.53 -11.75
N GLY A 8 2.16 -0.68 -12.24
CA GLY A 8 2.48 -0.90 -13.66
C GLY A 8 3.92 -0.59 -14.06
N LEU A 9 4.81 -0.38 -13.09
CA LEU A 9 6.21 -0.02 -13.36
C LEU A 9 6.93 -1.18 -14.06
N PRO A 10 7.69 -0.90 -15.13
CA PRO A 10 8.50 -1.90 -15.80
C PRO A 10 9.64 -2.36 -14.89
N GLY A 11 9.88 -3.66 -14.85
CA GLY A 11 10.93 -4.27 -14.05
C GLY A 11 11.41 -5.60 -14.63
N ARG A 12 12.36 -6.22 -13.92
CA ARG A 12 12.83 -7.57 -14.20
C ARG A 12 12.75 -8.39 -12.92
N THR A 13 12.37 -9.65 -13.04
CA THR A 13 12.44 -10.59 -11.92
C THR A 13 13.90 -10.89 -11.59
N ALA A 14 14.17 -11.48 -10.43
CA ALA A 14 15.52 -11.92 -10.05
C ALA A 14 16.16 -12.89 -11.08
N LYS A 15 15.34 -13.56 -11.89
CA LYS A 15 15.76 -14.44 -13.00
C LYS A 15 15.85 -13.72 -14.36
N GLY A 16 15.80 -12.39 -14.39
CA GLY A 16 15.99 -11.55 -15.59
C GLY A 16 14.79 -11.40 -16.52
N LYS A 17 13.65 -12.05 -16.22
CA LYS A 17 12.44 -11.98 -17.06
C LYS A 17 11.78 -10.60 -16.95
N ARG A 18 11.37 -10.01 -18.08
CA ARG A 18 10.55 -8.79 -18.10
C ARG A 18 9.26 -8.99 -17.30
N SER A 19 8.96 -8.07 -16.41
CA SER A 19 7.76 -8.09 -15.56
C SER A 19 7.31 -6.65 -15.30
N HIS A 20 6.04 -6.46 -14.97
CA HIS A 20 5.51 -5.18 -14.51
C HIS A 20 5.02 -5.33 -13.09
N THR A 21 5.18 -4.29 -12.27
CA THR A 21 4.47 -4.24 -10.98
C THR A 21 2.97 -4.20 -11.25
N ARG A 22 2.17 -4.74 -10.34
CA ARG A 22 0.71 -4.74 -10.49
C ARG A 22 0.20 -3.30 -10.62
N ALA A 23 -0.82 -3.08 -11.45
CA ALA A 23 -1.45 -1.77 -11.60
C ALA A 23 -2.05 -1.31 -10.26
N VAL A 24 -1.89 -0.03 -9.94
CA VAL A 24 -2.49 0.62 -8.79
C VAL A 24 -3.72 1.35 -9.33
N ASN A 25 -4.91 0.80 -9.07
CA ASN A 25 -6.17 1.31 -9.63
C ASN A 25 -6.81 2.41 -8.76
N GLY A 26 -6.31 2.61 -7.54
CA GLY A 26 -6.73 3.66 -6.61
C GLY A 26 -6.12 3.42 -5.23
N ILE A 27 -5.60 4.46 -4.59
CA ILE A 27 -4.96 4.37 -3.26
C ILE A 27 -5.81 5.00 -2.16
N ASP A 28 -6.75 5.87 -2.52
CA ASP A 28 -7.49 6.68 -1.54
C ASP A 28 -8.39 5.82 -0.63
N GLY A 29 -8.96 4.74 -1.18
CA GLY A 29 -9.75 3.76 -0.42
C GLY A 29 -8.90 3.01 0.60
N ASP A 30 -7.73 2.53 0.18
CA ASP A 30 -6.79 1.79 1.03
C ASP A 30 -6.19 2.69 2.11
N VAL A 31 -5.87 3.95 1.79
CA VAL A 31 -5.37 4.94 2.76
C VAL A 31 -6.43 5.26 3.81
N LYS A 32 -7.68 5.47 3.38
CA LYS A 32 -8.80 5.73 4.31
C LYS A 32 -9.07 4.54 5.22
N LEU A 33 -9.06 3.33 4.66
CA LEU A 33 -9.23 2.09 5.42
C LEU A 33 -8.08 1.89 6.42
N ASN A 34 -6.84 2.02 5.98
CA ASN A 34 -5.67 1.89 6.86
C ASN A 34 -5.68 2.92 7.99
N ARG A 35 -6.09 4.16 7.72
CA ARG A 35 -6.26 5.18 8.77
C ARG A 35 -7.34 4.81 9.77
N ALA A 36 -8.48 4.28 9.32
CA ALA A 36 -9.54 3.82 10.21
C ALA A 36 -9.08 2.63 11.08
N LEU A 37 -8.37 1.66 10.49
CA LEU A 37 -7.76 0.54 11.20
C LEU A 37 -6.74 0.99 12.25
N TRP A 38 -5.94 2.01 11.94
CA TRP A 38 -4.96 2.54 12.87
C TRP A 38 -5.63 3.20 14.09
N VAL A 39 -6.61 4.07 13.86
CA VAL A 39 -7.39 4.71 14.93
C VAL A 39 -8.12 3.67 15.79
N MET A 40 -8.65 2.60 15.18
CA MET A 40 -9.27 1.49 15.93
C MET A 40 -8.27 0.73 16.81
N ALA A 41 -7.03 0.54 16.35
CA ALA A 41 -6.00 -0.10 17.16
C ALA A 41 -5.58 0.79 18.35
N GLU A 42 -5.48 2.11 18.15
CA GLU A 42 -5.18 3.06 19.21
C GLU A 42 -6.29 3.11 20.27
N SER A 43 -7.56 3.16 19.85
CA SER A 43 -8.68 3.19 20.78
C SER A 43 -8.77 1.90 21.60
N LEU A 44 -8.55 0.74 20.97
CA LEU A 44 -8.49 -0.54 21.67
C LEU A 44 -7.34 -0.56 22.70
N LEU A 45 -6.16 -0.07 22.34
CA LEU A 45 -5.03 0.02 23.26
C LEU A 45 -5.34 0.95 24.44
N GLU A 46 -6.03 2.06 24.21
CA GLU A 46 -6.45 2.97 25.28
C GLU A 46 -7.50 2.35 26.20
N THR A 47 -8.43 1.56 25.67
CA THR A 47 -9.44 0.86 26.49
C THR A 47 -8.86 -0.27 27.36
N LEU A 48 -7.68 -0.78 26.99
CA LEU A 48 -6.99 -1.86 27.71
C LEU A 48 -5.97 -1.34 28.74
N LYS A 49 -5.78 -0.02 28.85
CA LYS A 49 -4.98 0.64 29.89
C LYS A 49 -5.84 0.94 31.11
#